data_AF-V2UX43-F1
#
_entry.id   AF-V2UX43-F1
#
_cell.length_a   1.000
_cell.length_b   1.000
_cell.length_c   1.000
_cell.angle_alpha   90.00
_cell.angle_beta   90.00
_cell.angle_gamma   90.00
#
_symmetry.space_group_name_H-M   'P 1'
#
loop_
_entity.id
_entity.type
_entity.pdbx_description
1 polymer ?
#
loop_
_entity_poly.entity_id
_entity_poly.type
_entity_poly.pdbx_seq_one_letter_code
_entity_poly.pdbx_strand_id
1 'polypeptide(L)'
;MHKTISKLFISFCLVITVQNTEASPAQIKSVKELIKLSELENVLHTSLDEMQPTLDAEAENILLRILGKQRLTTTEEHLAVIELGQLLKQTSSKMFARPETLQAIEQIYTETLSEEEVQAYLKFLRTPEGKSINQKNLKINTNVFQYMNNLSQKTLADPEQSLQLKEQLLSIIKPLIQDE
;
A
#
# COMPACT_ATOMS: atom_id res chain seq x y z
N MET A 1 38.31 41.19 62.37
CA MET A 1 36.91 41.71 62.48
C MET A 1 36.62 42.44 61.18
N HIS A 2 35.67 42.14 60.30
CA HIS A 2 34.54 41.21 60.16
C HIS A 2 34.45 40.97 58.62
N LYS A 3 34.41 39.72 58.12
CA LYS A 3 33.23 39.03 57.51
C LYS A 3 32.36 39.95 56.61
N THR A 4 31.93 39.66 55.39
CA THR A 4 31.74 38.44 54.55
C THR A 4 31.08 38.98 53.25
N ILE A 5 31.30 38.47 52.05
CA ILE A 5 30.40 37.62 51.21
C ILE A 5 30.96 37.87 49.78
N SER A 6 31.74 37.03 49.10
CA SER A 6 31.62 35.63 48.67
C SER A 6 30.36 35.32 47.84
N LYS A 7 30.60 34.98 46.56
CA LYS A 7 29.71 34.33 45.57
C LYS A 7 28.75 35.32 44.87
N LEU A 8 28.60 35.34 43.55
CA LEU A 8 28.44 34.20 42.66
C LEU A 8 28.82 34.61 41.22
N PHE A 9 29.89 34.02 40.68
CA PHE A 9 29.96 33.71 39.25
C PHE A 9 28.89 32.64 38.97
N ILE A 10 28.15 32.79 37.89
CA ILE A 10 27.48 31.78 37.04
C ILE A 10 26.28 32.47 36.40
N SER A 11 26.47 32.93 35.17
CA SER A 11 25.40 32.90 34.18
C SER A 11 26.05 32.39 32.90
N PHE A 12 26.28 31.08 32.87
CA PHE A 12 26.54 30.36 31.64
C PHE A 12 25.17 30.22 30.98
N CYS A 13 24.84 31.15 30.09
CA CYS A 13 23.73 30.98 29.17
C CYS A 13 24.06 29.78 28.27
N LEU A 14 23.63 28.60 28.71
CA LEU A 14 23.46 27.43 27.87
C LEU A 14 22.33 27.79 26.88
N VAL A 15 22.69 28.52 25.83
CA VAL A 15 21.88 28.62 24.63
C VAL A 15 21.94 27.22 24.04
N ILE A 16 21.01 26.36 24.48
CA ILE A 16 20.68 25.15 23.75
C ILE A 16 20.08 25.68 22.45
N THR A 17 20.93 25.87 21.44
CA THR A 17 20.46 25.92 20.07
C THR A 17 19.80 24.56 19.87
N VAL A 18 18.48 24.55 20.00
CA VAL A 18 17.66 23.46 19.46
C VAL A 18 17.93 23.56 17.97
N GLN A 19 18.94 22.84 17.50
CA GLN A 19 19.10 22.59 16.09
C GLN A 19 17.84 21.80 15.75
N ASN A 20 16.84 22.50 15.20
CA ASN A 20 15.85 21.84 14.38
C ASN A 20 16.66 21.22 13.26
N THR A 21 17.13 20.00 13.48
CA THR A 21 17.61 19.13 12.43
C THR A 21 16.37 18.83 11.61
N GLU A 22 16.03 19.75 10.71
CA GLU A 22 15.14 19.45 9.61
C GLU A 22 15.82 18.30 8.89
N ALA A 23 15.20 17.13 9.04
CA ALA A 23 15.70 15.88 8.53
C ALA A 23 15.94 16.07 7.02
N SER A 24 17.12 15.71 6.54
CA SER A 24 17.47 16.02 5.16
C SER A 24 16.57 15.21 4.21
N PRO A 25 16.17 15.77 3.04
CA PRO A 25 15.39 14.99 2.08
C PRO A 25 16.12 13.70 1.73
N ALA A 26 15.39 12.59 1.63
CA ALA A 26 15.99 11.32 1.24
C ALA A 26 16.71 11.41 -0.10
N GLN A 27 17.87 10.77 -0.19
CA GLN A 27 18.65 10.71 -1.41
C GLN A 27 18.14 9.55 -2.28
N ILE A 28 17.95 9.83 -3.57
CA ILE A 28 17.51 8.82 -4.56
C ILE A 28 18.38 7.56 -4.49
N LYS A 29 19.70 7.70 -4.26
CA LYS A 29 20.62 6.56 -4.14
C LYS A 29 20.27 5.66 -2.96
N SER A 30 20.02 6.25 -1.79
CA SER A 30 19.66 5.54 -0.56
C SER A 30 18.28 4.89 -0.69
N VAL A 31 17.32 5.58 -1.31
CA VAL A 31 15.99 5.05 -1.62
C VAL A 31 16.05 3.85 -2.56
N LYS A 32 16.86 3.90 -3.62
CA LYS A 32 17.07 2.76 -4.53
C LYS A 32 17.64 1.55 -3.81
N GLU A 33 18.61 1.76 -2.92
CA GLU A 33 19.15 0.67 -2.10
C GLU A 33 18.08 0.09 -1.17
N LEU A 34 17.24 0.94 -0.57
CA LEU A 34 16.16 0.53 0.32
C LEU A 34 15.13 -0.32 -0.40
N ILE A 35 14.65 0.13 -1.56
CA ILE A 35 13.69 -0.60 -2.40
C ILE A 35 14.28 -1.98 -2.76
N LYS A 36 15.55 -2.03 -3.16
CA LYS A 36 16.23 -3.29 -3.48
C LYS A 36 16.34 -4.22 -2.27
N LEU A 37 16.81 -3.74 -1.12
CA LEU A 37 16.97 -4.55 0.09
C LEU A 37 15.65 -4.99 0.69
N SER A 38 14.57 -4.22 0.48
CA SER A 38 13.22 -4.59 0.90
C SER A 38 12.64 -5.76 0.10
N GLU A 39 13.25 -6.12 -1.04
CA GLU A 39 12.76 -7.11 -1.99
C GLU A 39 11.32 -6.83 -2.48
N LEU A 40 10.99 -5.55 -2.67
CA LEU A 40 9.66 -5.10 -3.07
C LEU A 40 9.14 -5.84 -4.31
N GLU A 41 9.97 -6.04 -5.33
CA GLU A 41 9.61 -6.78 -6.56
C GLU A 41 9.13 -8.21 -6.26
N ASN A 42 9.88 -8.95 -5.43
CA ASN A 42 9.52 -10.31 -5.04
C ASN A 42 8.20 -10.34 -4.26
N VAL A 43 7.99 -9.38 -3.36
CA VAL A 43 6.77 -9.25 -2.57
C VAL A 43 5.57 -8.93 -3.48
N LEU A 44 5.73 -8.03 -4.45
CA LEU A 44 4.67 -7.69 -5.40
C LEU A 44 4.31 -8.92 -6.26
N HIS A 45 5.30 -9.67 -6.76
CA HIS A 45 5.04 -10.90 -7.49
C HIS A 45 4.35 -11.96 -6.64
N THR A 46 4.82 -12.19 -5.41
CA THR A 46 4.18 -13.13 -4.48
C THR A 46 2.74 -12.70 -4.17
N SER A 47 2.50 -11.39 -4.02
CA SER A 47 1.15 -10.87 -3.79
C SER A 47 0.24 -11.13 -4.98
N LEU A 48 0.74 -10.97 -6.21
CA LEU A 48 -0.02 -11.31 -7.42
C LEU A 48 -0.32 -12.81 -7.53
N ASP A 49 0.60 -13.68 -7.08
CA ASP A 49 0.36 -15.12 -7.00
C ASP A 49 -0.77 -15.43 -6.01
N GLU A 50 -0.73 -14.82 -4.83
CA GLU A 50 -1.74 -14.98 -3.79
C GLU A 50 -3.11 -14.40 -4.21
N MET A 51 -3.12 -13.39 -5.08
CA MET A 51 -4.33 -12.78 -5.63
C MET A 51 -4.98 -13.60 -6.76
N GLN A 52 -4.39 -14.71 -7.22
CA GLN A 52 -4.93 -15.49 -8.34
C GLN A 52 -6.43 -15.79 -8.23
N PRO A 53 -7.00 -16.22 -7.08
CA PRO A 53 -8.43 -16.48 -6.97
C PRO A 53 -9.30 -15.22 -7.20
N THR A 54 -8.80 -14.04 -6.81
CA THR A 54 -9.51 -12.76 -7.06
C THR A 54 -9.44 -12.38 -8.54
N LEU A 55 -8.30 -12.62 -9.19
CA LEU A 55 -8.12 -12.39 -10.62
C LEU A 55 -8.99 -13.34 -11.46
N ASP A 56 -9.13 -14.59 -11.04
CA ASP A 56 -10.01 -15.57 -11.70
C ASP A 56 -11.48 -15.17 -11.55
N ALA A 57 -11.90 -14.69 -10.38
CA ALA A 57 -13.26 -14.18 -10.17
C ALA A 57 -13.56 -12.94 -11.05
N GLU A 58 -12.61 -12.02 -11.17
CA GLU A 58 -12.76 -10.86 -12.08
C GLU A 58 -12.80 -11.31 -13.55
N ALA A 59 -11.98 -12.29 -13.94
CA ALA A 59 -12.01 -12.87 -15.27
C ALA A 59 -13.37 -13.50 -15.60
N GLU A 60 -13.98 -14.23 -14.66
CA GLU A 60 -15.33 -14.76 -14.81
C GLU A 60 -16.36 -13.63 -14.98
N ASN A 61 -16.33 -12.59 -14.15
CA ASN A 61 -17.22 -11.43 -14.29
C ASN A 61 -17.10 -10.73 -15.65
N ILE A 62 -15.87 -10.57 -16.15
CA ILE A 62 -15.61 -10.02 -17.49
C ILE A 62 -16.23 -10.91 -18.57
N LEU A 63 -16.02 -12.22 -18.51
CA LEU A 63 -16.57 -13.16 -19.48
C LEU A 63 -18.11 -13.20 -19.45
N LEU A 64 -18.72 -13.22 -18.27
CA LEU A 64 -20.18 -13.15 -18.11
C LEU A 64 -20.76 -11.89 -18.77
N ARG A 65 -20.12 -10.73 -18.55
CA ARG A 65 -20.53 -9.46 -19.17
C ARG A 65 -20.37 -9.47 -20.68
N ILE A 66 -19.25 -9.96 -21.21
CA ILE A 66 -18.98 -10.01 -22.66
C ILE A 66 -19.95 -10.98 -23.36
N LEU A 67 -20.23 -12.13 -22.75
CA LEU A 67 -21.12 -13.16 -23.32
C LEU A 67 -22.61 -12.88 -23.05
N GLY A 68 -22.93 -11.90 -22.20
CA GLY A 68 -24.30 -11.60 -21.79
C GLY A 68 -24.96 -12.75 -21.02
N LYS A 69 -24.19 -13.49 -20.22
CA LYS A 69 -24.64 -14.69 -19.49
C LYS A 69 -24.71 -14.44 -17.99
N GLN A 70 -25.63 -15.14 -17.33
CA GLN A 70 -25.70 -15.15 -15.85
C GLN A 70 -24.75 -16.15 -15.22
N ARG A 71 -24.36 -17.20 -15.96
CA ARG A 71 -23.41 -18.22 -15.52
C ARG A 71 -22.67 -18.82 -16.70
N LEU A 72 -21.45 -19.28 -16.47
CA LEU A 72 -20.70 -20.12 -17.40
C LEU A 72 -21.25 -21.55 -17.36
N THR A 73 -21.20 -22.24 -18.48
CA THR A 73 -21.89 -23.51 -18.72
C THR A 73 -21.07 -24.53 -19.48
N THR A 74 -20.02 -24.12 -20.19
CA THR A 74 -19.15 -25.02 -20.96
C THR A 74 -17.73 -25.08 -20.40
N THR A 75 -17.03 -26.17 -20.71
CA THR A 75 -15.62 -26.35 -20.34
C THR A 75 -14.74 -25.25 -20.95
N GLU A 76 -15.00 -24.85 -22.20
CA GLU A 76 -14.23 -23.80 -22.88
C GLU A 76 -14.38 -22.44 -22.16
N GLU A 77 -15.58 -22.14 -21.66
CA GLU A 77 -15.82 -20.92 -20.88
C GLU A 77 -15.02 -20.92 -19.58
N HIS A 78 -14.98 -22.04 -18.88
CA HIS A 78 -14.17 -22.16 -17.66
C HIS A 78 -12.66 -22.15 -17.94
N LEU A 79 -12.19 -22.71 -19.05
CA LEU A 79 -10.79 -22.59 -19.45
C LEU A 79 -10.43 -21.15 -19.80
N ALA A 80 -11.33 -20.41 -20.46
CA ALA A 80 -11.13 -19.01 -20.76
C ALA A 80 -11.02 -18.14 -19.50
N VAL A 81 -11.71 -18.49 -18.40
CA VAL A 81 -11.53 -17.83 -17.09
C VAL A 81 -10.09 -17.95 -16.62
N ILE A 82 -9.51 -19.15 -16.67
CA ILE A 82 -8.13 -19.40 -16.22
C ILE A 82 -7.13 -18.62 -17.08
N GLU A 83 -7.29 -18.66 -18.41
CA GLU A 83 -6.41 -17.94 -19.32
C GLU A 83 -6.50 -16.42 -19.12
N LEU A 84 -7.71 -15.89 -18.95
CA LEU A 84 -7.93 -14.48 -18.69
C LEU A 84 -7.39 -14.06 -17.32
N GLY A 85 -7.58 -14.87 -16.27
CA GLY A 85 -7.00 -14.63 -14.94
C GLY A 85 -5.47 -14.57 -14.98
N GLN A 86 -4.84 -15.46 -15.74
CA GLN A 86 -3.39 -15.41 -15.98
C GLN A 86 -2.96 -14.18 -16.78
N LEU A 87 -3.73 -13.79 -17.80
CA LEU A 87 -3.46 -12.58 -18.58
C LEU A 87 -3.54 -11.32 -17.70
N LEU A 88 -4.55 -11.22 -16.82
CA LEU A 88 -4.68 -10.13 -15.86
C LEU A 88 -3.45 -10.08 -14.95
N LYS A 89 -3.04 -11.21 -14.38
CA LYS A 89 -1.84 -11.32 -13.54
C LYS A 89 -0.57 -10.86 -14.25
N GLN A 90 -0.35 -11.37 -15.46
CA GLN A 90 0.84 -11.01 -16.26
C GLN A 90 0.84 -9.53 -16.63
N THR A 91 -0.33 -8.97 -16.95
CA THR A 91 -0.49 -7.56 -17.27
C THR A 91 -0.14 -6.68 -16.06
N SER A 92 -0.64 -7.03 -14.88
CA SER A 92 -0.30 -6.34 -13.63
C SER A 92 1.19 -6.44 -13.30
N SER A 93 1.79 -7.63 -13.44
CA SER A 93 3.23 -7.84 -13.25
C SER A 93 4.08 -6.95 -14.17
N LYS A 94 3.73 -6.91 -15.46
CA LYS A 94 4.39 -6.03 -16.44
C LYS A 94 4.24 -4.55 -16.11
N MET A 95 3.11 -4.13 -15.53
CA MET A 95 2.89 -2.75 -15.12
C MET A 95 3.82 -2.33 -13.98
N PHE A 96 4.06 -3.20 -13.00
CA PHE A 96 5.01 -2.91 -11.91
C PHE A 96 6.46 -2.82 -12.37
N ALA A 97 6.84 -3.62 -13.37
CA ALA A 97 8.19 -3.61 -13.92
C ALA A 97 8.50 -2.41 -14.84
N ARG A 98 7.53 -1.54 -15.12
CA ARG A 98 7.74 -0.40 -16.01
C ARG A 98 8.62 0.66 -15.36
N PRO A 99 9.53 1.30 -16.12
CA PRO A 99 10.40 2.36 -15.59
C PRO A 99 9.63 3.50 -14.91
N GLU A 100 8.51 3.94 -15.49
CA GLU A 100 7.70 5.01 -14.92
C GLU A 100 7.09 4.63 -13.56
N THR A 101 6.70 3.37 -13.39
CA THR A 101 6.16 2.85 -12.13
C THR A 101 7.25 2.79 -11.07
N LEU A 102 8.44 2.27 -11.42
CA LEU A 102 9.57 2.23 -10.50
C LEU A 102 10.02 3.63 -10.07
N GLN A 103 10.04 4.59 -11.00
CA GLN A 103 10.35 5.98 -10.69
C GLN A 103 9.31 6.61 -9.76
N ALA A 104 8.02 6.33 -9.97
CA ALA A 104 6.97 6.81 -9.08
C ALA A 104 7.11 6.22 -7.67
N ILE A 105 7.49 4.94 -7.54
CA ILE A 105 7.77 4.32 -6.24
C ILE A 105 8.97 5.00 -5.57
N GLU A 106 10.07 5.20 -6.29
CA GLU A 106 11.24 5.93 -5.79
C GLU A 106 10.86 7.33 -5.29
N GLN A 107 10.01 8.03 -6.02
CA GLN A 107 9.52 9.36 -5.63
C GLN A 107 8.69 9.32 -4.35
N ILE A 108 7.76 8.36 -4.21
CA ILE A 108 6.96 8.20 -2.99
C ILE A 108 7.87 8.02 -1.77
N TYR A 109 8.88 7.15 -1.84
CA TYR A 109 9.84 6.99 -0.74
C TYR A 109 10.63 8.27 -0.46
N THR A 110 11.06 8.97 -1.50
CA THR A 110 11.85 10.21 -1.39
C THR A 110 11.05 11.36 -0.75
N GLU A 111 9.76 11.44 -1.03
CA GLU A 111 8.87 12.48 -0.48
C GLU A 111 8.33 12.13 0.91
N THR A 112 8.28 10.85 1.26
CA THR A 112 7.69 10.38 2.52
C THR A 112 8.72 10.26 3.64
N LEU A 113 9.96 9.90 3.32
CA LEU A 113 11.02 9.63 4.30
C LEU A 113 12.13 10.67 4.23
N SER A 114 12.72 10.98 5.38
CA SER A 114 14.00 11.67 5.42
C SER A 114 15.16 10.73 5.10
N GLU A 115 16.33 11.28 4.79
CA GLU A 115 17.54 10.48 4.58
C GLU A 115 17.92 9.70 5.85
N GLU A 116 17.76 10.29 7.02
CA GLU A 116 18.07 9.64 8.30
C GLU A 116 17.15 8.44 8.56
N GLU A 117 15.86 8.56 8.20
CA GLU A 117 14.89 7.46 8.28
C GLU A 117 15.21 6.35 7.27
N VAL A 118 15.58 6.72 6.03
CA VAL A 118 16.03 5.75 5.02
C VAL A 118 17.27 5.00 5.50
N GLN A 119 18.27 5.69 6.06
CA GLN A 119 19.47 5.05 6.60
C GLN A 119 19.17 4.14 7.80
N ALA A 120 18.28 4.56 8.70
CA ALA A 120 17.83 3.73 9.81
C ALA A 120 17.13 2.46 9.30
N TYR A 121 16.29 2.60 8.28
CA TYR A 121 15.59 1.46 7.68
C TYR A 121 16.57 0.53 6.94
N LEU A 122 17.51 1.06 6.18
CA LEU A 122 18.59 0.28 5.56
C LEU A 122 19.39 -0.51 6.60
N LYS A 123 19.73 0.11 7.74
CA LYS A 123 20.41 -0.58 8.84
C LYS A 123 19.58 -1.74 9.40
N PHE A 124 18.27 -1.54 9.56
CA PHE A 124 17.35 -2.60 9.97
C PHE A 124 17.27 -3.73 8.95
N LEU A 125 17.07 -3.43 7.66
CA LEU A 125 16.96 -4.44 6.60
C LEU A 125 18.23 -5.26 6.38
N ARG A 126 19.40 -4.75 6.79
CA ARG A 126 20.67 -5.48 6.75
C ARG A 126 20.75 -6.59 7.80
N THR A 127 19.88 -6.62 8.81
CA THR A 127 19.80 -7.76 9.73
C THR A 127 18.89 -8.87 9.17
N PRO A 128 19.17 -10.15 9.45
CA PRO A 128 18.29 -11.25 9.02
C PRO A 128 16.85 -11.08 9.52
N GLU A 129 16.68 -10.64 10.77
CA GLU A 129 15.38 -10.41 11.39
C GLU A 129 14.66 -9.24 10.73
N GLY A 130 15.36 -8.14 10.46
CA GLY A 130 14.77 -6.96 9.87
C GLY A 130 14.30 -7.20 8.44
N LYS A 131 15.09 -7.94 7.67
CA LYS A 131 14.67 -8.43 6.34
C LYS A 131 13.42 -9.32 6.43
N SER A 132 13.42 -10.30 7.34
CA SER A 132 12.27 -11.21 7.51
C SER A 132 11.01 -10.48 7.96
N ILE A 133 11.13 -9.55 8.90
CA ILE A 133 10.01 -8.73 9.40
C ILE A 133 9.46 -7.87 8.26
N ASN A 134 10.32 -7.21 7.46
CA ASN A 134 9.86 -6.41 6.33
C ASN A 134 9.05 -7.24 5.33
N GLN A 135 9.56 -8.39 4.89
CA GLN A 135 8.85 -9.28 3.97
C GLN A 135 7.50 -9.73 4.53
N LYS A 136 7.46 -10.12 5.81
CA LYS A 136 6.23 -10.54 6.49
C LYS A 136 5.24 -9.40 6.66
N ASN A 137 5.70 -8.20 7.00
CA ASN A 137 4.82 -7.03 7.15
C ASN A 137 4.16 -6.65 5.83
N LEU A 138 4.92 -6.69 4.72
CA LEU A 138 4.34 -6.46 3.40
C LEU A 138 3.26 -7.50 3.07
N LYS A 139 3.52 -8.79 3.35
CA LYS A 139 2.52 -9.85 3.19
C LYS A 139 1.31 -9.69 4.12
N ILE A 140 1.51 -9.31 5.37
CA ILE A 140 0.43 -9.04 6.33
C ILE A 140 -0.47 -7.93 5.79
N ASN A 141 0.12 -6.83 5.32
CA ASN A 141 -0.63 -5.71 4.75
C ASN A 141 -1.45 -6.14 3.52
N THR A 142 -0.85 -6.92 2.61
CA THR A 142 -1.56 -7.50 1.46
C THR A 142 -2.75 -8.36 1.91
N ASN A 143 -2.54 -9.28 2.85
CA ASN A 143 -3.59 -10.19 3.34
C ASN A 143 -4.72 -9.43 4.03
N VAL A 144 -4.40 -8.40 4.81
CA VAL A 144 -5.40 -7.53 5.45
C VAL A 144 -6.21 -6.80 4.38
N PHE A 145 -5.56 -6.21 3.37
CA PHE A 145 -6.26 -5.52 2.28
C PHE A 145 -7.17 -6.47 1.49
N GLN A 146 -6.70 -7.69 1.17
CA GLN A 146 -7.51 -8.71 0.51
C GLN A 146 -8.71 -9.13 1.35
N TYR A 147 -8.53 -9.35 2.65
CA TYR A 147 -9.63 -9.66 3.56
C TYR A 147 -10.67 -8.55 3.57
N MET A 148 -10.24 -7.28 3.66
CA MET A 148 -11.15 -6.13 3.64
C MET A 148 -11.92 -6.01 2.32
N ASN A 149 -11.26 -6.27 1.17
CA ASN A 149 -11.95 -6.30 -0.13
C ASN A 149 -12.98 -7.44 -0.21
N ASN A 150 -12.64 -8.64 0.27
CA ASN A 150 -13.56 -9.77 0.30
C ASN A 150 -14.76 -9.49 1.21
N LEU A 151 -14.50 -8.90 2.39
CA LEU A 151 -15.54 -8.49 3.31
C LEU A 151 -16.45 -7.44 2.68
N SER A 152 -15.89 -6.41 2.03
CA SER A 152 -16.67 -5.39 1.32
C SER A 152 -17.58 -6.00 0.26
N GLN A 153 -17.09 -6.95 -0.54
CA GLN A 153 -17.90 -7.64 -1.54
C GLN A 153 -19.02 -8.47 -0.92
N LYS A 154 -18.74 -9.19 0.18
CA LYS A 154 -19.75 -9.95 0.92
C LYS A 154 -20.82 -9.05 1.52
N THR A 155 -20.43 -7.91 2.09
CA THR A 155 -21.37 -6.91 2.63
C THR A 155 -22.29 -6.36 1.54
N LEU A 156 -21.78 -6.10 0.33
CA LEU A 156 -22.59 -5.65 -0.80
C LEU A 156 -23.54 -6.73 -1.33
N ALA A 157 -23.16 -8.00 -1.21
CA ALA A 157 -23.98 -9.14 -1.59
C ALA A 157 -25.01 -9.54 -0.51
N ASP A 158 -24.87 -9.06 0.73
CA ASP A 158 -25.82 -9.29 1.81
C ASP A 158 -27.14 -8.54 1.55
N PRO A 159 -28.31 -9.21 1.51
CA PRO A 159 -29.57 -8.57 1.15
C PRO A 159 -30.00 -7.43 2.08
N GLU A 160 -29.73 -7.53 3.38
CA GLU A 160 -30.14 -6.53 4.37
C GLU A 160 -29.26 -5.28 4.25
N GLN A 161 -27.95 -5.48 4.19
CA GLN A 161 -26.98 -4.40 3.99
C GLN A 161 -27.14 -3.73 2.63
N SER A 162 -27.42 -4.52 1.58
CA SER A 162 -27.67 -4.01 0.22
C SER A 162 -28.94 -3.15 0.16
N LEU A 163 -30.00 -3.54 0.86
CA LEU A 163 -31.23 -2.74 0.96
C LEU A 163 -30.95 -1.40 1.66
N GLN A 164 -30.29 -1.44 2.82
CA GLN A 164 -29.93 -0.24 3.57
C GLN A 164 -29.03 0.70 2.75
N LEU A 165 -28.03 0.15 2.07
CA LEU A 165 -27.14 0.90 1.20
C LEU A 165 -27.91 1.53 0.03
N LYS A 166 -28.86 0.80 -0.58
CA LYS A 166 -29.70 1.32 -1.66
C LYS A 166 -30.54 2.50 -1.18
N GLU A 167 -31.14 2.42 -0.01
CA GLU A 167 -31.91 3.53 0.56
C GLU A 167 -31.04 4.76 0.82
N GLN A 168 -29.84 4.56 1.37
CA GLN A 168 -28.86 5.63 1.57
C GLN A 168 -28.41 6.24 0.24
N LEU A 169 -28.07 5.41 -0.75
CA LEU A 169 -27.70 5.86 -2.09
C LEU A 169 -28.83 6.71 -2.71
N LEU A 170 -30.08 6.22 -2.63
CA LEU A 170 -31.25 6.95 -3.11
C LEU A 170 -31.40 8.31 -2.42
N SER A 171 -31.17 8.40 -1.10
CA SER A 171 -31.23 9.67 -0.38
C SER A 171 -30.17 10.68 -0.86
N ILE A 172 -29.00 10.21 -1.28
CA ILE A 172 -27.89 11.03 -1.80
C ILE A 172 -28.17 11.49 -3.23
N ILE A 173 -28.66 10.60 -4.09
CA ILE A 173 -28.85 10.93 -5.51
C ILE A 173 -30.15 11.67 -5.78
N LYS A 174 -31.20 11.47 -4.97
CA LYS A 174 -32.53 12.06 -5.21
C LYS A 174 -32.53 13.59 -5.42
N PRO A 175 -31.76 14.39 -4.67
CA PRO A 175 -31.65 15.83 -4.94
C PRO A 175 -30.99 16.17 -6.29
N LEU A 176 -30.09 15.33 -6.80
CA LEU A 176 -29.37 15.56 -8.06
C LEU A 176 -30.22 15.30 -9.31
N ILE A 177 -31.38 14.65 -9.13
CA ILE A 177 -32.33 14.29 -10.19
C ILE A 177 -33.64 15.10 -10.08
N GLN A 178 -33.72 16.05 -9.15
CA GLN A 178 -34.92 16.88 -8.92
C GLN A 178 -34.86 18.27 -9.55
N ASP A 179 -33.86 18.56 -10.38
CA ASP A 179 -33.74 19.81 -11.15
C ASP A 179 -33.98 19.59 -12.68
N GLU A 180 -35.08 18.91 -13.04
CA GLU A 180 -35.75 19.03 -14.35
C GLU A 180 -37.26 19.26 -14.19
#